data_AF-A0A2G6QNH0-F1
#
_entry.id   AF-A0A2G6QNH0-F1
#
_cell.length_a   1.000
_cell.length_b   1.000
_cell.length_c   1.000
_cell.angle_alpha   90.00
_cell.angle_beta   90.00
_cell.angle_gamma   90.00
#
_symmetry.space_group_name_H-M   'P 1'
#
loop_
_entity.id
_entity.type
_entity.pdbx_description
1 polymer ?
#
loop_
_entity_poly.entity_id
_entity_poly.type
_entity_poly.pdbx_seq_one_letter_code
_entity_poly.pdbx_strand_id
1 'polypeptide(L)'
;MKRKLLFVLFIFFQLSIFSQSFDGKYSAEVKNLIAESFKLQSSENICDFLKRRIPYLQNVSDRKVAFAFLASYEESAGFFHDAANHFSSASLLSSAEESQMLKLDAARAYMLSGNVETAFELIKYIKANSATKRVKIKANVYECLAGSVYSTETTLKNVRSLVVSSDYEYYHPMLLFVLWWIDEDETAKNTLLKRYPNSLESSVVSGKATLTPSAFWYLMPRSDNQISNSQKENSYKEVKTSYTKIQKPKFFQIGFYKNKTYADNQCSELKKKGFDAFIKSEQRKTETYYVVLVKQNSSGTMSEALKNAGYESSPVF
;
A
#
# COMPACT_ATOMS: atom_id res chain seq x y z
N MET A 1 -17.92 -14.04 -27.21
CA MET A 1 -16.98 -12.98 -26.76
C MET A 1 -16.29 -13.44 -25.48
N LYS A 2 -14.96 -13.56 -25.50
CA LYS A 2 -14.17 -14.08 -24.38
C LYS A 2 -14.12 -13.02 -23.26
N ARG A 3 -14.64 -13.36 -22.07
CA ARG A 3 -14.52 -12.54 -20.86
C ARG A 3 -13.04 -12.39 -20.51
N LYS A 4 -12.51 -11.17 -20.54
CA LYS A 4 -11.18 -10.86 -19.99
C LYS A 4 -11.31 -10.81 -18.47
N LEU A 5 -10.68 -11.76 -17.79
CA LEU A 5 -10.58 -11.81 -16.33
C LEU A 5 -9.56 -10.73 -15.91
N LEU A 6 -10.00 -9.75 -15.12
CA LEU A 6 -9.15 -8.66 -14.62
C LEU A 6 -8.35 -9.21 -13.43
N PHE A 7 -7.09 -9.58 -13.65
CA PHE A 7 -6.16 -9.94 -12.58
C PHE A 7 -5.51 -8.65 -12.04
N VAL A 8 -5.90 -8.24 -10.85
CA VAL A 8 -5.17 -7.22 -10.07
C VAL A 8 -3.95 -7.92 -9.47
N LEU A 9 -2.76 -7.57 -9.92
CA LEU A 9 -1.52 -8.27 -9.59
C LEU A 9 -0.54 -7.33 -8.87
N PHE A 10 -0.18 -7.68 -7.63
CA PHE A 10 0.73 -6.91 -6.77
C PHE A 10 2.18 -6.97 -7.27
N ILE A 11 2.78 -5.83 -7.65
CA ILE A 11 4.20 -5.76 -8.04
C ILE A 11 5.11 -5.50 -6.82
N PHE A 12 4.86 -6.23 -5.74
CA PHE A 12 5.87 -6.49 -4.70
C PHE A 12 5.87 -7.93 -4.20
N PHE A 13 5.13 -8.81 -4.88
CA PHE A 13 4.92 -10.16 -4.40
C PHE A 13 5.53 -11.17 -5.40
N GLN A 14 6.83 -11.43 -5.23
CA GLN A 14 7.12 -12.85 -5.01
C GLN A 14 6.44 -13.15 -3.68
N LEU A 15 5.23 -13.71 -3.76
CA LEU A 15 4.60 -14.42 -2.67
C LEU A 15 5.62 -15.45 -2.19
N SER A 16 6.48 -15.05 -1.25
CA SER A 16 7.34 -15.97 -0.52
C SER A 16 6.48 -16.97 0.27
N ILE A 17 5.14 -16.84 0.22
CA ILE A 17 4.16 -17.74 0.82
C ILE A 17 3.33 -18.54 -0.21
N PHE A 18 3.23 -18.18 -1.50
CA PHE A 18 2.40 -18.97 -2.45
C PHE A 18 3.19 -19.83 -3.43
N SER A 19 4.53 -19.73 -3.52
CA SER A 19 5.33 -20.69 -4.31
C SER A 19 5.84 -21.87 -3.49
N GLN A 20 5.50 -21.96 -2.20
CA GLN A 20 5.82 -23.12 -1.37
C GLN A 20 4.51 -23.85 -1.10
N SER A 21 4.39 -25.04 -1.67
CA SER A 21 3.31 -25.99 -1.44
C SER A 21 2.83 -25.96 0.02
N PHE A 22 1.51 -25.87 0.22
CA PHE A 22 0.83 -25.95 1.52
C PHE A 22 1.10 -27.26 2.30
N ASP A 23 1.76 -28.23 1.67
CA ASP A 23 2.24 -29.45 2.30
C ASP A 23 3.61 -29.26 2.97
N GLY A 24 3.63 -29.44 4.30
CA GLY A 24 4.84 -29.63 5.10
C GLY A 24 5.20 -28.53 6.10
N LYS A 25 4.60 -27.33 6.04
CA LYS A 25 5.02 -26.19 6.91
C LYS A 25 4.09 -25.80 8.05
N TYR A 26 2.81 -26.11 7.95
CA TYR A 26 1.82 -25.70 8.94
C TYR A 26 1.36 -26.92 9.75
N SER A 27 1.30 -26.77 11.08
CA SER A 27 0.62 -27.74 11.94
C SER A 27 -0.87 -27.83 11.56
N ALA A 28 -1.53 -28.93 11.94
CA ALA A 28 -2.97 -29.08 11.71
C ALA A 28 -3.77 -27.94 12.37
N GLU A 29 -3.33 -27.45 13.54
CA GLU A 29 -3.95 -26.34 14.25
C GLU A 29 -3.91 -25.04 13.42
N VAL A 30 -2.75 -24.69 12.86
CA VAL A 30 -2.61 -23.49 12.03
C VAL A 30 -3.38 -23.63 10.71
N LYS A 31 -3.36 -24.82 10.08
CA LYS A 31 -4.15 -25.09 8.87
C LYS A 31 -5.65 -24.88 9.12
N ASN A 32 -6.17 -25.42 10.23
CA ASN A 32 -7.57 -25.26 10.59
C ASN A 32 -7.91 -23.80 10.91
N LEU A 33 -7.05 -23.09 11.64
CA LEU A 33 -7.23 -21.67 11.93
C LEU A 33 -7.35 -20.83 10.65
N ILE A 34 -6.47 -21.06 9.68
CA ILE A 34 -6.48 -20.36 8.39
C ILE A 34 -7.73 -20.75 7.57
N ALA A 35 -8.07 -22.03 7.52
CA ALA A 35 -9.25 -22.49 6.80
C ALA A 35 -10.55 -21.91 7.39
N GLU A 36 -10.63 -21.75 8.71
CA GLU A 36 -11.75 -21.10 9.39
C GLU A 36 -11.82 -19.61 9.09
N SER A 37 -10.69 -18.91 9.05
CA SER A 37 -10.68 -17.47 8.78
C SER A 37 -11.25 -17.18 7.38
N PHE A 38 -10.89 -17.98 6.36
CA PHE A 38 -11.39 -17.81 4.99
C PHE A 38 -12.88 -18.12 4.79
N LYS A 39 -13.60 -18.60 5.82
CA LYS A 39 -15.08 -18.67 5.79
C LYS A 39 -15.74 -17.31 5.99
N LEU A 40 -14.99 -16.31 6.41
CA LEU A 40 -15.47 -14.94 6.67
C LEU A 40 -15.50 -14.12 5.37
N GLN A 41 -16.43 -13.16 5.30
CA GLN A 41 -16.78 -12.47 4.04
C GLN A 41 -15.94 -11.24 3.70
N SER A 42 -15.11 -10.73 4.62
CA SER A 42 -14.29 -9.54 4.38
C SER A 42 -12.88 -9.70 4.94
N SER A 43 -11.93 -8.97 4.35
CA SER A 43 -10.53 -9.00 4.78
C SER A 43 -10.36 -8.50 6.21
N GLU A 44 -11.14 -7.51 6.64
CA GLU A 44 -11.14 -7.01 8.02
C GLU A 44 -11.57 -8.12 8.99
N ASN A 45 -12.65 -8.83 8.68
CA ASN A 45 -13.13 -9.93 9.52
C ASN A 45 -12.12 -11.08 9.60
N ILE A 46 -11.47 -11.41 8.48
CA ILE A 46 -10.39 -12.42 8.43
C ILE A 46 -9.24 -12.00 9.34
N CYS A 47 -8.76 -10.76 9.21
CA CYS A 47 -7.69 -10.21 10.03
C CYS A 47 -8.07 -10.20 11.52
N ASP A 48 -9.23 -9.68 11.88
CA ASP A 48 -9.70 -9.59 13.27
C ASP A 48 -9.89 -10.96 13.92
N PHE A 49 -10.32 -11.96 13.15
CA PHE A 49 -10.40 -13.34 13.61
C PHE A 49 -9.01 -13.90 13.93
N LEU A 50 -8.06 -13.75 13.00
CA LEU A 50 -6.69 -14.24 13.16
C LEU A 50 -5.97 -13.50 14.31
N LYS A 51 -6.04 -12.17 14.38
CA LYS A 51 -5.47 -11.34 15.46
C LYS A 51 -5.90 -11.81 16.84
N ARG A 52 -7.18 -12.19 16.99
CA ARG A 52 -7.73 -12.70 18.26
C ARG A 52 -7.30 -14.12 18.59
N ARG A 53 -7.12 -14.99 17.59
CA ARG A 53 -6.88 -16.43 17.82
C ARG A 53 -5.40 -16.79 17.92
N ILE A 54 -4.53 -16.13 17.16
CA ILE A 54 -3.09 -16.43 17.12
C ILE A 54 -2.44 -16.40 18.52
N PRO A 55 -2.71 -15.42 19.41
CA PRO A 55 -2.10 -15.39 20.73
C PRO A 55 -2.37 -16.62 21.61
N TYR A 56 -3.45 -17.36 21.34
CA TYR A 56 -3.86 -18.54 22.11
C TYR A 56 -3.29 -19.87 21.59
N LEU A 57 -2.62 -19.87 20.44
CA LEU A 57 -1.91 -21.06 19.96
C LEU A 57 -0.81 -21.40 20.97
N GLN A 58 -0.74 -22.64 21.43
CA GLN A 58 0.19 -23.03 22.50
C GLN A 58 1.64 -23.09 22.02
N ASN A 59 1.86 -23.55 20.79
CA ASN A 59 3.18 -23.72 20.22
C ASN A 59 3.74 -22.36 19.72
N VAL A 60 4.96 -22.01 20.17
CA VAL A 60 5.68 -20.79 19.76
C VAL A 60 5.92 -20.75 18.25
N SER A 61 6.29 -21.89 17.66
CA SER A 61 6.52 -22.01 16.22
C SER A 61 5.24 -21.78 15.43
N ASP A 62 4.10 -22.28 15.93
CA ASP A 62 2.80 -22.08 15.29
C ASP A 62 2.37 -20.61 15.37
N ARG A 63 2.58 -19.96 16.52
CA ARG A 63 2.36 -18.50 16.65
C ARG A 63 3.21 -17.70 15.67
N LYS A 64 4.51 -17.99 15.57
CA LYS A 64 5.42 -17.34 14.61
C LYS A 64 4.86 -17.43 13.19
N VAL A 65 4.56 -18.65 12.77
CA VAL A 65 4.11 -18.96 11.41
C VAL A 65 2.75 -18.33 11.11
N ALA A 66 1.83 -18.34 12.09
CA ALA A 66 0.51 -17.72 11.94
C ALA A 66 0.59 -16.18 11.90
N PHE A 67 1.46 -15.55 12.69
CA PHE A 67 1.72 -14.10 12.58
C PHE A 67 2.31 -13.73 11.22
N ALA A 68 3.29 -14.49 10.70
CA ALA A 68 3.87 -14.24 9.39
C ALA A 68 2.84 -14.41 8.25
N PHE A 69 1.93 -15.38 8.39
CA PHE A 69 0.80 -15.55 7.48
C PHE A 69 -0.16 -14.35 7.53
N LEU A 70 -0.60 -13.95 8.73
CA LEU A 70 -1.47 -12.80 8.92
C LEU A 70 -0.86 -11.53 8.31
N ALA A 71 0.42 -11.26 8.58
CA ALA A 71 1.12 -10.10 8.04
C ALA A 71 1.12 -10.09 6.50
N SER A 72 1.34 -11.24 5.87
CA SER A 72 1.33 -11.35 4.41
C SER A 72 -0.07 -11.20 3.83
N TYR A 73 -1.10 -11.70 4.53
CA TYR A 73 -2.49 -11.48 4.15
C TYR A 73 -2.87 -10.01 4.25
N GLU A 74 -2.52 -9.34 5.36
CA GLU A 74 -2.72 -7.92 5.58
C GLU A 74 -2.04 -7.06 4.50
N GLU A 75 -0.79 -7.37 4.14
CA GLU A 75 -0.09 -6.67 3.07
C GLU A 75 -0.82 -6.86 1.72
N SER A 76 -1.32 -8.07 1.43
CA SER A 76 -2.11 -8.34 0.21
C SER A 76 -3.49 -7.69 0.22
N ALA A 77 -4.04 -7.39 1.39
CA ALA A 77 -5.30 -6.67 1.57
C ALA A 77 -5.12 -5.15 1.64
N GLY A 78 -3.88 -4.65 1.63
CA GLY A 78 -3.56 -3.23 1.73
C GLY A 78 -3.48 -2.68 3.17
N PHE A 79 -3.56 -3.53 4.20
CA PHE A 79 -3.39 -3.17 5.60
C PHE A 79 -1.90 -3.10 5.98
N PHE A 80 -1.14 -2.23 5.30
CA PHE A 80 0.33 -2.24 5.34
C PHE A 80 0.93 -1.96 6.72
N HIS A 81 0.32 -1.07 7.52
CA HIS A 81 0.81 -0.79 8.87
C HIS A 81 0.62 -2.00 9.81
N ASP A 82 -0.54 -2.65 9.75
CA ASP A 82 -0.82 -3.87 10.52
C ASP A 82 0.13 -5.01 10.11
N ALA A 83 0.38 -5.15 8.80
CA ALA A 83 1.33 -6.12 8.28
C ALA A 83 2.73 -5.93 8.88
N ALA A 84 3.21 -4.68 8.96
CA ALA A 84 4.49 -4.38 9.57
C ALA A 84 4.57 -4.80 11.05
N ASN A 85 3.48 -4.56 11.80
CA ASN A 85 3.36 -4.95 13.21
C ASN A 85 3.35 -6.48 13.40
N HIS A 86 2.66 -7.22 12.53
CA HIS A 86 2.61 -8.68 12.61
C HIS A 86 3.88 -9.36 12.09
N PHE A 87 4.55 -8.81 11.07
CA PHE A 87 5.91 -9.26 10.71
C PHE A 87 6.89 -9.05 11.87
N SER A 88 6.79 -7.90 12.56
CA SER A 88 7.59 -7.63 13.75
C SER A 88 7.28 -8.62 14.88
N SER A 89 6.01 -8.95 15.10
CA SER A 89 5.58 -9.95 16.08
C SER A 89 6.11 -11.35 15.76
N ALA A 90 6.07 -11.77 14.49
CA ALA A 90 6.69 -13.01 14.04
C ALA A 90 8.22 -12.99 14.28
N SER A 91 8.87 -11.84 14.05
CA SER A 91 10.33 -11.71 14.20
C SER A 91 10.80 -11.92 15.65
N LEU A 92 9.97 -11.59 16.64
CA LEU A 92 10.26 -11.80 18.06
C LEU A 92 10.26 -13.28 18.45
N LEU A 93 9.58 -14.12 17.66
CA LEU A 93 9.46 -15.57 17.89
C LEU A 93 10.40 -16.39 16.99
N SER A 94 11.34 -15.72 16.31
CA SER A 94 12.16 -16.29 15.26
C SER A 94 13.62 -16.44 15.67
N SER A 95 14.34 -17.32 14.96
CA SER A 95 15.81 -17.39 15.05
C SER A 95 16.46 -16.09 14.56
N ALA A 96 17.75 -15.86 14.86
CA ALA A 96 18.41 -14.58 14.58
C ALA A 96 18.32 -14.13 13.11
N GLU A 97 18.66 -15.01 12.15
CA GLU A 97 18.58 -14.67 10.71
C GLU A 97 17.13 -14.48 10.26
N GLU A 98 16.24 -15.38 10.67
CA GLU A 98 14.81 -15.33 10.31
C GLU A 98 14.14 -14.06 10.87
N SER A 99 14.50 -13.66 12.08
CA SER A 99 14.08 -12.41 12.72
C SER A 99 14.49 -11.21 11.87
N GLN A 100 15.73 -11.16 11.39
CA GLN A 100 16.18 -10.09 10.50
C GLN A 100 15.44 -10.07 9.16
N MET A 101 15.16 -11.24 8.58
CA MET A 101 14.40 -11.35 7.34
C MET A 101 12.95 -10.85 7.49
N LEU A 102 12.29 -11.21 8.59
CA LEU A 102 10.94 -10.75 8.92
C LEU A 102 10.92 -9.25 9.24
N LYS A 103 11.95 -8.71 9.89
CA LYS A 103 12.07 -7.25 10.07
C LYS A 103 12.28 -6.52 8.75
N LEU A 104 12.96 -7.12 7.77
CA LEU A 104 13.01 -6.57 6.41
C LEU A 104 11.62 -6.61 5.75
N ASP A 105 10.84 -7.67 5.96
CA ASP A 105 9.44 -7.71 5.49
C ASP A 105 8.58 -6.63 6.17
N ALA A 106 8.78 -6.38 7.47
CA ALA A 106 8.16 -5.26 8.16
C ALA A 106 8.58 -3.90 7.58
N ALA A 107 9.87 -3.72 7.26
CA ALA A 107 10.36 -2.51 6.60
C ALA A 107 9.69 -2.28 5.23
N ARG A 108 9.50 -3.33 4.42
CA ARG A 108 8.74 -3.24 3.17
C ARG A 108 7.31 -2.78 3.43
N ALA A 109 6.63 -3.38 4.40
CA ALA A 109 5.27 -3.00 4.76
C ALA A 109 5.19 -1.54 5.25
N TYR A 110 6.18 -1.08 6.02
CA TYR A 110 6.29 0.34 6.40
C TYR A 110 6.45 1.26 5.18
N MET A 111 7.30 0.91 4.21
CA MET A 111 7.41 1.69 2.96
C MET A 111 6.06 1.78 2.25
N LEU A 112 5.35 0.66 2.10
CA LEU A 112 4.04 0.60 1.45
C LEU A 112 2.98 1.45 2.17
N SER A 113 3.07 1.55 3.49
CA SER A 113 2.21 2.42 4.32
C SER A 113 2.57 3.91 4.22
N GLY A 114 3.67 4.27 3.55
CA GLY A 114 4.19 5.65 3.48
C GLY A 114 5.12 6.02 4.64
N ASN A 115 5.33 5.14 5.62
CA ASN A 115 6.30 5.34 6.70
C ASN A 115 7.73 4.95 6.25
N VAL A 116 8.25 5.69 5.28
CA VAL A 116 9.56 5.43 4.66
C VAL A 116 10.71 5.68 5.63
N GLU A 117 10.59 6.63 6.56
CA GLU A 117 11.61 6.93 7.56
C GLU A 117 11.83 5.76 8.51
N THR A 118 10.76 5.23 9.12
CA THR A 118 10.86 4.03 9.99
C THR A 118 11.41 2.83 9.22
N ALA A 119 10.98 2.64 7.97
CA ALA A 119 11.52 1.57 7.13
C ALA A 119 13.04 1.73 6.92
N PHE A 120 13.49 2.93 6.60
CA PHE A 120 14.88 3.24 6.28
C PHE A 120 15.80 3.04 7.49
N GLU A 121 15.38 3.50 8.68
CA GLU A 121 16.12 3.28 9.93
C GLU A 121 16.25 1.78 10.25
N LEU A 122 15.15 1.03 10.12
CA LEU A 122 15.14 -0.42 10.35
C LEU A 122 16.07 -1.16 9.38
N ILE A 123 16.05 -0.80 8.10
CA ILE A 123 16.93 -1.38 7.07
C ILE A 123 18.40 -1.09 7.39
N LYS A 124 18.74 0.16 7.73
CA LYS A 124 20.10 0.56 8.11
C LYS A 124 20.60 -0.22 9.31
N TYR A 125 19.77 -0.34 10.35
CA TYR A 125 20.08 -1.12 11.54
C TYR A 125 20.37 -2.59 11.18
N ILE A 126 19.51 -3.24 10.39
CA ILE A 126 19.69 -4.64 10.00
C ILE A 126 20.96 -4.82 9.15
N LYS A 127 21.20 -3.93 8.19
CA LYS A 127 22.39 -3.96 7.33
C LYS A 127 23.69 -3.87 8.14
N ALA A 128 23.72 -2.98 9.14
CA ALA A 128 24.89 -2.78 9.98
C ALA A 128 25.16 -3.97 10.93
N ASN A 129 24.11 -4.66 11.37
CA ASN A 129 24.21 -5.69 12.41
C ASN A 129 24.08 -7.14 11.89
N SER A 130 23.80 -7.35 10.60
CA SER A 130 23.69 -8.70 10.05
C SER A 130 25.05 -9.28 9.68
N ALA A 131 25.28 -10.56 10.01
CA ALA A 131 26.43 -11.33 9.54
C ALA A 131 26.13 -12.09 8.24
N THR A 132 24.86 -12.34 7.92
CA THR A 132 24.47 -13.20 6.80
C THR A 132 24.43 -12.43 5.48
N LYS A 133 25.11 -12.96 4.45
CA LYS A 133 25.10 -12.41 3.07
C LYS A 133 23.67 -12.22 2.54
N ARG A 134 22.79 -13.20 2.73
CA ARG A 134 21.39 -13.17 2.29
C ARG A 134 20.62 -11.96 2.84
N VAL A 135 20.73 -11.70 4.13
CA VAL A 135 20.09 -10.56 4.80
C VAL A 135 20.66 -9.25 4.27
N LYS A 136 22.00 -9.15 4.13
CA LYS A 136 22.65 -7.95 3.57
C LYS A 136 22.20 -7.64 2.15
N ILE A 137 22.08 -8.65 1.28
CA ILE A 137 21.59 -8.48 -0.09
C ILE A 137 20.19 -7.86 -0.08
N LYS A 138 19.24 -8.44 0.68
CA LYS A 138 17.86 -7.92 0.76
C LYS A 138 17.83 -6.51 1.36
N ALA A 139 18.62 -6.25 2.40
CA ALA A 139 18.72 -4.94 3.03
C ALA A 139 19.27 -3.87 2.06
N ASN A 140 20.31 -4.18 1.28
CA ASN A 140 20.87 -3.26 0.28
C ASN A 140 19.85 -2.90 -0.81
N VAL A 141 19.08 -3.88 -1.28
CA VAL A 141 18.00 -3.63 -2.26
C VAL A 141 16.94 -2.73 -1.65
N TYR A 142 16.48 -3.01 -0.43
CA TYR A 142 15.44 -2.22 0.23
C TYR A 142 15.92 -0.80 0.58
N GLU A 143 17.20 -0.62 0.92
CA GLU A 143 17.79 0.69 1.11
C GLU A 143 17.77 1.51 -0.18
N CYS A 144 18.11 0.89 -1.32
CA CYS A 144 18.04 1.55 -2.62
C CYS A 144 16.59 1.93 -2.99
N LEU A 145 15.62 1.04 -2.72
CA LEU A 145 14.20 1.34 -2.95
C LEU A 145 13.71 2.51 -2.08
N ALA A 146 13.96 2.46 -0.78
CA ALA A 146 13.57 3.53 0.14
C ALA A 146 14.24 4.86 -0.24
N GLY A 147 15.53 4.83 -0.59
CA GLY A 147 16.26 6.01 -1.05
C GLY A 147 15.81 6.53 -2.41
N SER A 148 15.13 5.72 -3.21
CA SER A 148 14.64 6.10 -4.54
C SER A 148 13.45 7.05 -4.49
N VAL A 149 12.74 7.11 -3.36
CA VAL A 149 11.68 8.09 -3.11
C VAL A 149 12.20 9.53 -3.22
N TYR A 150 13.49 9.76 -2.95
CA TYR A 150 14.12 11.07 -3.03
C TYR A 150 14.80 11.38 -4.37
N SER A 151 14.81 10.44 -5.32
CA SER A 151 15.33 10.64 -6.68
C SER A 151 16.76 11.21 -6.82
N THR A 152 17.72 10.76 -6.03
CA THR A 152 19.11 11.28 -6.15
C THR A 152 19.94 10.54 -7.19
N GLU A 153 20.87 11.23 -7.86
CA GLU A 153 21.86 10.60 -8.75
C GLU A 153 22.66 9.50 -8.04
N THR A 154 22.95 9.71 -6.75
CA THR A 154 23.66 8.73 -5.91
C THR A 154 22.84 7.46 -5.73
N THR A 155 21.53 7.59 -5.48
CA THR A 155 20.64 6.43 -5.38
C THR A 155 20.61 5.65 -6.70
N LEU A 156 20.45 6.33 -7.84
CA LEU A 156 20.40 5.66 -9.14
C LEU A 156 21.74 4.99 -9.49
N LYS A 157 22.88 5.61 -9.14
CA LYS A 157 24.21 4.99 -9.27
C LYS A 157 24.30 3.70 -8.43
N ASN A 158 23.78 3.72 -7.21
CA ASN A 158 23.74 2.52 -6.35
C ASN A 158 22.86 1.44 -6.97
N VAL A 159 21.65 1.76 -7.46
CA VAL A 159 20.78 0.80 -8.14
C VAL A 159 21.49 0.16 -9.33
N ARG A 160 22.14 0.95 -10.19
CA ARG A 160 22.93 0.44 -11.34
C ARG A 160 24.05 -0.50 -10.90
N SER A 161 24.74 -0.19 -9.81
CA SER A 161 25.78 -1.06 -9.27
C SER A 161 25.25 -2.43 -8.85
N LEU A 162 24.02 -2.48 -8.31
CA LEU A 162 23.39 -3.73 -7.92
C LEU A 162 22.97 -4.56 -9.14
N VAL A 163 22.47 -3.94 -10.21
CA VAL A 163 22.07 -4.63 -11.47
C VAL A 163 23.24 -5.35 -12.16
N VAL A 164 24.47 -4.82 -12.01
CA VAL A 164 25.67 -5.42 -12.61
C VAL A 164 26.16 -6.64 -11.81
N SER A 165 25.83 -6.72 -10.52
CA SER A 165 26.35 -7.76 -9.63
C SER A 165 25.45 -9.01 -9.63
N SER A 166 26.04 -10.16 -9.96
CA SER A 166 25.33 -11.46 -9.96
C SER A 166 24.77 -11.87 -8.58
N ASP A 167 25.31 -11.31 -7.49
CA ASP A 167 24.78 -11.53 -6.14
C ASP A 167 23.33 -11.04 -5.98
N TYR A 168 22.88 -10.13 -6.86
CA TYR A 168 21.55 -9.54 -6.83
C TYR A 168 20.65 -10.05 -7.95
N GLU A 169 21.01 -11.14 -8.63
CA GLU A 169 20.28 -11.63 -9.81
C GLU A 169 18.79 -11.88 -9.54
N TYR A 170 18.47 -12.38 -8.34
CA TYR A 170 17.08 -12.55 -7.89
C TYR A 170 16.27 -11.24 -7.89
N TYR A 171 16.92 -10.11 -7.61
CA TYR A 171 16.31 -8.78 -7.54
C TYR A 171 16.48 -7.95 -8.83
N HIS A 172 17.15 -8.48 -9.85
CA HIS A 172 17.34 -7.74 -11.12
C HIS A 172 16.04 -7.23 -11.75
N PRO A 173 14.92 -7.99 -11.79
CA PRO A 173 13.68 -7.47 -12.36
C PRO A 173 13.22 -6.16 -11.70
N MET A 174 13.21 -6.15 -10.37
CA MET A 174 12.86 -4.98 -9.55
C MET A 174 13.84 -3.83 -9.74
N LEU A 175 15.14 -4.09 -9.73
CA LEU A 175 16.15 -3.04 -9.87
C LEU A 175 16.11 -2.40 -11.28
N LEU A 176 15.94 -3.20 -12.33
CA LEU A 176 15.77 -2.73 -13.70
C LEU A 176 14.47 -1.92 -13.85
N PHE A 177 13.40 -2.37 -13.19
CA PHE A 177 12.13 -1.65 -13.14
C PHE A 177 12.28 -0.26 -12.52
N VAL A 178 12.99 -0.16 -11.40
CA VAL A 178 13.26 1.12 -10.72
C VAL A 178 14.03 2.09 -11.62
N LEU A 179 15.04 1.61 -12.34
CA LEU A 179 15.80 2.45 -13.28
C LEU A 179 14.91 2.99 -14.40
N TRP A 180 14.08 2.13 -14.99
CA TRP A 180 13.12 2.57 -16.02
C TRP A 180 12.05 3.51 -15.47
N TRP A 181 11.55 3.24 -14.26
CA TRP A 181 10.48 4.01 -13.61
C TRP A 181 10.90 5.45 -13.32
N ILE A 182 12.12 5.62 -12.80
CA ILE A 182 12.61 6.94 -12.36
C ILE A 182 13.25 7.71 -13.52
N ASP A 183 14.05 7.04 -14.34
CA ASP A 183 14.99 7.69 -15.27
C ASP A 183 14.71 7.36 -16.75
N GLU A 184 13.59 6.68 -17.05
CA GLU A 184 13.27 6.19 -18.41
C GLU A 184 14.40 5.40 -19.06
N ASP A 185 15.18 4.67 -18.27
CA ASP A 185 16.29 3.88 -18.77
C ASP A 185 15.77 2.77 -19.72
N GLU A 186 15.77 3.08 -21.03
CA GLU A 186 15.30 2.18 -22.08
C GLU A 186 16.18 0.93 -22.18
N THR A 187 17.46 1.02 -21.79
CA THR A 187 18.34 -0.16 -21.71
C THR A 187 17.85 -1.09 -20.60
N ALA A 188 17.49 -0.53 -19.44
CA ALA A 188 16.95 -1.29 -18.33
C ALA A 188 15.61 -1.94 -18.70
N LYS A 189 14.70 -1.20 -19.34
CA LYS A 189 13.42 -1.72 -19.86
C LYS A 189 13.60 -2.83 -20.87
N ASN A 190 14.45 -2.65 -21.89
CA ASN A 190 14.70 -3.69 -22.89
C ASN A 190 15.34 -4.94 -22.27
N THR A 191 16.25 -4.75 -21.31
CA THR A 191 16.87 -5.86 -20.56
C THR A 191 15.82 -6.61 -19.73
N LEU A 192 14.93 -5.89 -19.04
CA LEU A 192 13.84 -6.46 -18.25
C LEU A 192 12.91 -7.32 -19.12
N LEU A 193 12.44 -6.77 -20.24
CA LEU A 193 11.52 -7.46 -21.15
C LEU A 193 12.17 -8.67 -21.83
N LYS A 194 13.48 -8.60 -22.14
CA LYS A 194 14.20 -9.69 -22.82
C LYS A 194 14.62 -10.81 -21.87
N ARG A 195 15.20 -10.48 -20.72
CA ARG A 195 15.77 -11.48 -19.78
C ARG A 195 14.75 -12.00 -18.77
N TYR A 196 13.76 -11.18 -18.42
CA TYR A 196 12.76 -11.50 -17.39
C TYR A 196 11.32 -11.29 -17.91
N PRO A 197 10.92 -11.91 -19.04
CA PRO A 197 9.62 -11.66 -19.67
C PRO A 197 8.42 -12.08 -18.81
N ASN A 198 8.62 -13.05 -17.91
CA ASN A 198 7.58 -13.59 -17.02
C ASN A 198 7.55 -12.91 -15.64
N SER A 199 8.39 -11.89 -15.43
CA SER A 199 8.37 -11.11 -14.19
C SER A 199 7.13 -10.21 -14.11
N LEU A 200 6.76 -9.82 -12.89
CA LEU A 200 5.62 -8.92 -12.68
C LEU A 200 5.97 -7.52 -13.19
N GLU A 201 7.21 -7.13 -13.00
CA GLU A 201 7.81 -5.90 -13.49
C GLU A 201 7.71 -5.81 -15.02
N SER A 202 8.08 -6.87 -15.76
CA SER A 202 7.87 -6.92 -17.22
C SER A 202 6.40 -6.78 -17.61
N SER A 203 5.49 -7.33 -16.82
CA SER A 203 4.05 -7.21 -17.08
C SER A 203 3.56 -5.78 -16.92
N VAL A 204 4.12 -5.01 -15.98
CA VAL A 204 3.82 -3.59 -15.81
C VAL A 204 4.39 -2.76 -16.95
N VAL A 205 5.67 -2.94 -17.25
CA VAL A 205 6.35 -2.19 -18.31
C VAL A 205 5.71 -2.42 -19.68
N SER A 206 5.15 -3.61 -19.91
CA SER A 206 4.41 -3.93 -21.14
C SER A 206 2.93 -3.56 -21.12
N GLY A 207 2.43 -2.92 -20.06
CA GLY A 207 1.03 -2.51 -19.91
C GLY A 207 0.04 -3.66 -19.71
N LYS A 208 0.51 -4.87 -19.39
CA LYS A 208 -0.33 -6.05 -19.13
C LYS A 208 -0.84 -6.11 -17.70
N ALA A 209 -0.19 -5.41 -16.78
CA ALA A 209 -0.58 -5.27 -15.38
C ALA A 209 -0.40 -3.82 -14.93
N THR A 210 -1.10 -3.43 -13.88
CA THR A 210 -1.00 -2.11 -13.26
C THR A 210 -0.48 -2.23 -11.84
N LEU A 211 0.31 -1.25 -11.41
CA LEU A 211 0.74 -1.15 -10.02
C LEU A 211 -0.45 -0.93 -9.09
N THR A 212 -0.43 -1.60 -7.94
CA THR A 212 -1.36 -1.30 -6.86
C THR A 212 -1.13 0.14 -6.38
N PRO A 213 -2.19 0.93 -6.13
CA PRO A 213 -2.04 2.27 -5.58
C PRO A 213 -1.59 2.16 -4.11
N SER A 214 -0.28 2.17 -3.88
CA SER A 214 0.33 2.30 -2.55
C SER A 214 0.98 3.67 -2.40
N ALA A 215 1.11 4.15 -1.16
CA ALA A 215 1.76 5.42 -0.87
C ALA A 215 3.19 5.45 -1.44
N PHE A 216 3.90 4.34 -1.34
CA PHE A 216 5.24 4.18 -1.90
C PHE A 216 5.30 4.50 -3.41
N TRP A 217 4.49 3.81 -4.24
CA TRP A 217 4.51 4.00 -5.70
C TRP A 217 3.92 5.34 -6.15
N TYR A 218 3.08 5.94 -5.31
CA TYR A 218 2.55 7.28 -5.54
C TYR A 218 3.61 8.36 -5.30
N LEU A 219 4.40 8.22 -4.22
CA LEU A 219 5.45 9.17 -3.85
C LEU A 219 6.77 8.93 -4.58
N MET A 220 6.94 7.78 -5.21
CA MET A 220 8.14 7.48 -5.98
C MET A 220 8.18 8.37 -7.23
N PRO A 221 9.31 9.07 -7.48
CA PRO A 221 9.47 9.93 -8.64
C PRO A 221 9.23 9.16 -9.93
N ARG A 222 8.61 9.85 -10.88
CA ARG A 222 8.41 9.38 -12.26
C ARG A 222 8.97 10.42 -13.18
N SER A 223 9.46 9.96 -14.31
CA SER A 223 9.85 10.82 -15.40
C SER A 223 8.66 11.55 -16.05
N ASP A 224 8.94 12.72 -16.62
CA ASP A 224 7.91 13.61 -17.18
C ASP A 224 7.10 12.98 -18.33
N ASN A 225 7.70 12.11 -19.14
CA ASN A 225 6.95 11.43 -20.22
C ASN A 225 6.00 10.36 -19.67
N GLN A 226 6.33 9.71 -18.56
CA GLN A 226 5.41 8.78 -17.90
C GLN A 226 4.25 9.50 -17.22
N ILE A 227 4.48 10.68 -16.64
CA ILE A 227 3.42 11.51 -16.07
C ILE A 227 2.45 11.95 -17.18
N SER A 228 2.97 12.40 -18.32
CA SER A 228 2.14 12.85 -19.45
C SER A 228 1.43 11.70 -20.18
N ASN A 229 2.02 10.50 -20.28
CA ASN A 229 1.34 9.31 -20.79
C ASN A 229 0.27 8.79 -19.82
N SER A 230 0.52 8.85 -18.50
CA SER A 230 -0.50 8.54 -17.49
C SER A 230 -1.66 9.54 -17.53
N GLN A 231 -1.41 10.81 -17.86
CA GLN A 231 -2.45 11.82 -18.06
C GLN A 231 -3.19 11.65 -19.40
N LYS A 232 -2.53 11.17 -20.46
CA LYS A 232 -3.14 10.83 -21.75
C LYS A 232 -3.93 9.51 -21.72
N GLU A 233 -3.61 8.58 -20.83
CA GLU A 233 -4.45 7.40 -20.56
C GLU A 233 -5.59 7.70 -19.57
N ASN A 234 -5.45 8.75 -18.75
CA ASN A 234 -6.49 9.24 -17.85
C ASN A 234 -7.37 10.36 -18.44
N SER A 235 -7.28 10.66 -19.74
CA SER A 235 -8.32 11.40 -20.45
C SER A 235 -9.52 10.48 -20.71
N TYR A 236 -10.34 10.35 -19.66
CA TYR A 236 -11.73 9.88 -19.64
C TYR A 236 -12.15 8.92 -20.77
N LYS A 237 -11.76 7.65 -20.64
CA LYS A 237 -12.75 6.59 -20.83
C LYS A 237 -13.29 6.23 -19.46
N GLU A 238 -14.51 6.70 -19.18
CA GLU A 238 -15.34 6.17 -18.11
C GLU A 238 -15.33 4.64 -18.21
N VAL A 239 -14.53 4.01 -17.35
CA VAL A 239 -14.74 2.63 -17.01
C VAL A 239 -16.04 2.63 -16.23
N LYS A 240 -17.12 2.20 -16.90
CA LYS A 240 -18.35 1.76 -16.23
C LYS A 240 -18.01 0.53 -15.40
N THR A 241 -17.36 0.73 -14.26
CA THR A 241 -17.38 -0.23 -13.19
C THR A 241 -18.80 -0.21 -12.65
N SER A 242 -19.46 -1.36 -12.75
CA SER A 242 -20.76 -1.62 -12.16
C SER A 242 -20.65 -1.56 -10.64
N TYR A 243 -20.63 -0.36 -10.10
CA TYR A 243 -20.93 -0.12 -8.70
C TYR A 243 -22.44 -0.11 -8.58
N THR A 244 -22.93 -1.04 -7.76
CA THR A 244 -24.24 -1.03 -7.11
C THR A 244 -24.73 0.42 -6.93
N LYS A 245 -25.80 0.80 -7.66
CA LYS A 245 -26.47 2.13 -7.64
C LYS A 245 -25.74 3.18 -6.80
N ILE A 246 -24.77 3.88 -7.40
CA ILE A 246 -24.07 5.01 -6.75
C ILE A 246 -25.12 6.07 -6.42
N GLN A 247 -25.49 6.17 -5.15
CA GLN A 247 -26.23 7.33 -4.67
C GLN A 247 -25.32 8.54 -4.86
N LYS A 248 -25.82 9.61 -5.49
CA LYS A 248 -25.07 10.85 -5.55
C LYS A 248 -24.99 11.43 -4.13
N PRO A 249 -23.81 11.85 -3.65
CA PRO A 249 -23.71 12.47 -2.34
C PRO A 249 -24.61 13.70 -2.32
N LYS A 250 -25.45 13.82 -1.28
CA LYS A 250 -26.36 14.95 -1.12
C LYS A 250 -25.65 16.15 -0.52
N PHE A 251 -24.63 15.88 0.31
CA PHE A 251 -23.85 16.89 1.00
C PHE A 251 -22.37 16.55 1.02
N PHE A 252 -21.55 17.55 1.32
CA PHE A 252 -20.13 17.43 1.58
C PHE A 252 -19.85 17.98 2.98
N GLN A 253 -19.27 17.16 3.85
CA GLN A 253 -18.83 17.58 5.17
C GLN A 253 -17.47 18.27 5.08
N ILE A 254 -17.42 19.49 5.61
CA ILE A 254 -16.22 20.35 5.61
C ILE A 254 -15.59 20.43 7.00
N GLY A 255 -16.39 20.25 8.06
CA GLY A 255 -15.91 20.36 9.43
C GLY A 255 -16.77 19.62 10.44
N PHE A 256 -16.16 19.24 11.56
CA PHE A 256 -16.78 18.53 12.67
C PHE A 256 -16.26 19.11 13.98
N TYR A 257 -17.12 19.82 14.71
CA TYR A 257 -16.70 20.62 15.87
C TYR A 257 -17.48 20.25 17.12
N LYS A 258 -16.81 20.27 18.27
CA LYS A 258 -17.48 20.26 19.59
C LYS A 258 -17.96 21.66 19.99
N ASN A 259 -17.24 22.70 19.57
CA ASN A 259 -17.58 24.10 19.83
C ASN A 259 -18.44 24.67 18.70
N LYS A 260 -19.63 25.18 19.05
CA LYS A 260 -20.58 25.76 18.10
C LYS A 260 -20.02 26.99 17.37
N THR A 261 -19.28 27.85 18.08
CA THR A 261 -18.71 29.08 17.51
C THR A 261 -17.74 28.79 16.36
N TYR A 262 -17.00 27.68 16.43
CA TYR A 262 -16.10 27.28 15.34
C TYR A 262 -16.87 26.80 14.10
N ALA A 263 -17.94 26.04 14.32
CA ALA A 263 -18.84 25.64 13.23
C ALA A 263 -19.53 26.87 12.59
N ASP A 264 -20.01 27.81 13.40
CA ASP A 264 -20.65 29.05 12.95
C ASP A 264 -19.69 29.92 12.12
N ASN A 265 -18.43 30.05 12.56
CA ASN A 265 -17.40 30.79 11.83
C ASN A 265 -17.08 30.15 10.47
N GLN A 266 -16.84 28.83 10.43
CA GLN A 266 -16.55 28.13 9.17
C GLN A 266 -17.75 28.15 8.22
N CYS A 267 -18.97 27.96 8.73
CA CYS A 267 -20.19 28.05 7.92
C CYS A 267 -20.39 29.47 7.34
N SER A 268 -20.11 30.50 8.13
CA SER A 268 -20.20 31.90 7.68
C SER A 268 -19.16 32.22 6.60
N GLU A 269 -17.93 31.70 6.72
CA GLU A 269 -16.89 31.85 5.71
C GLU A 269 -17.27 31.17 4.38
N LEU A 270 -17.79 29.95 4.44
CA LEU A 270 -18.28 29.22 3.26
C LEU A 270 -19.41 29.97 2.57
N LYS A 271 -20.38 30.51 3.33
CA LYS A 271 -21.46 31.34 2.77
C LYS A 271 -20.94 32.61 2.12
N LYS A 272 -19.95 33.29 2.72
CA LYS A 272 -19.30 34.47 2.11
C LYS A 272 -18.62 34.14 0.78
N LYS A 273 -18.11 32.92 0.64
CA LYS A 273 -17.52 32.39 -0.61
C LYS A 273 -18.55 31.84 -1.60
N GLY A 274 -19.85 31.97 -1.31
CA GLY A 274 -20.94 31.59 -2.22
C GLY A 274 -21.39 30.14 -2.13
N PHE A 275 -20.95 29.38 -1.12
CA PHE A 275 -21.39 28.01 -0.92
C PHE A 275 -22.71 27.93 -0.12
N ASP A 276 -23.60 27.02 -0.52
CA ASP A 276 -24.82 26.67 0.24
C ASP A 276 -24.44 25.79 1.45
N ALA A 277 -23.86 26.43 2.47
CA ALA A 277 -23.38 25.80 3.68
C ALA A 277 -24.40 25.88 4.82
N PHE A 278 -24.47 24.85 5.65
CA PHE A 278 -25.31 24.80 6.85
C PHE A 278 -24.70 23.92 7.93
N ILE A 279 -25.21 24.01 9.15
CA ILE A 279 -24.74 23.25 10.30
C ILE A 279 -25.81 22.25 10.72
N LYS A 280 -25.40 21.01 10.95
CA LYS A 280 -26.24 19.96 11.55
C LYS A 280 -25.67 19.59 12.92
N SER A 281 -26.50 19.58 13.96
CA SER A 281 -26.10 19.08 15.27
C SER A 281 -26.23 17.55 15.33
N GLU A 282 -25.22 16.89 15.89
CA GLU A 282 -25.21 15.44 16.15
C GLU A 282 -24.91 15.17 17.62
N GLN A 283 -25.79 14.44 18.30
CA GLN A 283 -25.47 13.87 19.61
C GLN A 283 -24.67 12.58 19.44
N ARG A 284 -23.53 12.49 20.12
CA ARG A 284 -22.75 11.25 20.26
C ARG A 284 -22.53 10.98 21.74
N LYS A 285 -23.18 9.94 22.26
CA LYS A 285 -23.24 9.63 23.70
C LYS A 285 -23.83 10.83 24.48
N THR A 286 -23.05 11.46 25.35
CA THR A 286 -23.45 12.61 26.18
C THR A 286 -23.00 13.95 25.59
N GLU A 287 -22.29 13.97 24.46
CA GLU A 287 -21.73 15.19 23.88
C GLU A 287 -22.45 15.58 22.58
N THR A 288 -22.57 16.90 22.36
CA THR A 288 -23.15 17.47 21.13
C THR A 288 -22.03 17.99 20.22
N TYR A 289 -22.08 17.59 18.96
CA TYR A 289 -21.18 18.04 17.89
C TYR A 289 -21.95 18.81 16.82
N TYR A 290 -21.22 19.65 16.09
CA TYR A 290 -21.73 20.52 15.05
C TYR A 290 -20.97 20.22 13.75
N VAL A 291 -21.70 19.67 12.78
CA VAL A 291 -21.18 19.25 11.48
C VAL A 291 -21.46 20.34 10.46
N VAL A 292 -20.42 20.87 9.82
CA VAL A 292 -20.54 21.86 8.75
C VAL A 292 -20.66 21.12 7.43
N LEU A 293 -21.76 21.34 6.73
CA LEU A 293 -22.12 20.66 5.49
C LEU A 293 -22.32 21.68 4.36
N VAL A 294 -21.95 21.30 3.14
CA VAL A 294 -22.26 22.05 1.91
C VAL A 294 -23.11 21.18 1.00
N LYS A 295 -24.19 21.75 0.45
CA LYS A 295 -25.09 21.02 -0.44
C LYS A 295 -24.45 20.72 -1.79
N GLN A 296 -24.71 19.53 -2.33
CA GLN A 296 -24.29 19.19 -3.68
C GLN A 296 -24.97 20.12 -4.70
N ASN A 297 -24.20 20.61 -5.68
CA ASN A 297 -24.75 21.40 -6.77
C ASN A 297 -25.40 20.50 -7.85
N SER A 298 -26.28 21.09 -8.66
CA SER A 298 -26.96 20.38 -9.74
C SER A 298 -26.00 19.83 -10.81
N SER A 299 -24.85 20.48 -11.00
CA SER A 299 -23.79 20.07 -11.93
C SER A 299 -22.93 18.90 -11.43
N GLY A 300 -23.00 18.54 -10.15
CA GLY A 300 -22.23 17.45 -9.55
C GLY A 300 -20.76 17.77 -9.24
N THR A 301 -20.32 19.01 -9.45
CA THR A 301 -18.92 19.47 -9.36
C THR A 301 -18.53 20.06 -8.01
N MET A 302 -19.38 19.97 -6.98
CA MET A 302 -19.15 20.68 -5.70
C MET A 302 -17.84 20.30 -5.01
N SER A 303 -17.42 19.02 -5.09
CA SER A 303 -16.14 18.58 -4.50
C SER A 303 -14.93 19.33 -5.07
N GLU A 304 -14.91 19.54 -6.39
CA GLU A 304 -13.86 20.29 -7.07
C GLU A 304 -13.92 21.79 -6.73
N ALA A 305 -15.12 22.36 -6.68
CA ALA A 305 -15.33 23.76 -6.29
C ALA A 305 -14.82 24.03 -4.86
N LEU A 306 -15.10 23.13 -3.92
CA LEU A 306 -14.63 23.22 -2.54
C LEU A 306 -13.11 23.11 -2.45
N LYS A 307 -12.51 22.16 -3.17
CA LYS A 307 -11.06 21.99 -3.23
C LYS A 307 -10.35 23.22 -3.79
N ASN A 308 -10.88 23.79 -4.88
CA ASN A 308 -10.34 25.01 -5.49
C ASN A 308 -10.47 26.23 -4.56
N ALA A 309 -11.44 26.23 -3.65
CA ALA A 309 -11.61 27.25 -2.63
C ALA A 309 -10.78 27.00 -1.33
N GLY A 310 -9.96 25.94 -1.33
CA GLY A 310 -9.06 25.59 -0.23
C GLY A 310 -9.67 24.71 0.86
N TYR A 311 -10.79 24.04 0.60
CA TYR A 311 -11.46 23.17 1.57
C TYR A 311 -11.29 21.70 1.23
N GLU A 312 -10.90 20.92 2.23
CA GLU A 312 -11.05 19.47 2.19
C GLU A 312 -12.50 19.08 2.51
N SER A 313 -13.03 18.07 1.83
CA SER A 313 -14.41 17.66 2.02
C SER A 313 -14.59 16.14 1.97
N SER A 314 -15.52 15.63 2.77
CA SER A 314 -15.93 14.22 2.78
C SER A 314 -17.36 14.09 2.25
N PRO A 315 -17.64 13.22 1.25
CA PRO A 315 -19.00 13.05 0.72
C PRO A 315 -19.93 12.40 1.74
N VAL A 316 -21.18 12.88 1.79
CA VAL A 316 -22.26 12.36 2.63
C VAL A 316 -23.45 12.00 1.73
N PHE A 317 -23.90 10.75 1.81
CA PHE A 317 -24.91 10.14 0.94
C PHE A 317 -26.32 10.17 1.56
#